data_AF-A0A942GS61-F1
#
_entry.id   AF-A0A942GS61-F1
#
_cell.length_a   1.000
_cell.length_b   1.000
_cell.length_c   1.000
_cell.angle_alpha   90.00
_cell.angle_beta   90.00
_cell.angle_gamma   90.00
#
_symmetry.space_group_name_H-M   'P 1'
#
loop_
_entity.id
_entity.type
_entity.pdbx_description
1 polymer ?
#
loop_
_entity_poly.entity_id
_entity_poly.type
_entity_poly.pdbx_seq_one_letter_code
_entity_poly.pdbx_strand_id
1 'polypeptide(L)'
;MPIPHQEMRRMIKRRMIGTEGNERMQVLRSCLAQFPDFYNGPYGELRQWVNNLIEQTRVQKGIKHQDQFSIPKEGAAQVVLVGPPNAGKSSLLKALTGRQVAVGDYPFTTLRPIAGIVKLGGAGVQLVDLPGLLDGAVDGKGGGRALLACIRSSDALI
;
A
#
# COMPACT_ATOMS: atom_id res chain seq x y z
N MET A 1 -41.58 10.04 -16.63
CA MET A 1 -41.64 8.70 -16.01
C MET A 1 -40.34 8.46 -15.24
N PRO A 2 -40.40 7.96 -14.00
CA PRO A 2 -39.18 7.59 -13.27
C PRO A 2 -38.45 6.48 -14.03
N ILE A 3 -37.13 6.63 -14.23
CA ILE A 3 -36.31 5.60 -14.88
C ILE A 3 -36.33 4.34 -13.99
N PRO A 4 -36.52 3.13 -14.54
CA PRO A 4 -36.53 1.89 -13.76
C PRO A 4 -35.23 1.65 -12.98
N HIS A 5 -35.33 1.16 -11.74
CA HIS A 5 -34.18 0.88 -10.86
C HIS A 5 -33.12 -0.01 -11.54
N GLN A 6 -33.56 -0.99 -12.34
CA GLN A 6 -32.67 -1.93 -13.03
C GLN A 6 -31.81 -1.25 -14.10
N GLU A 7 -32.37 -0.25 -14.79
CA GLU A 7 -31.69 0.48 -15.86
C GLU A 7 -30.61 1.40 -15.28
N MET A 8 -30.95 2.15 -14.23
CA MET A 8 -29.97 2.95 -13.48
C MET A 8 -28.83 2.08 -12.95
N ARG A 9 -29.14 0.90 -12.38
CA ARG A 9 -28.13 -0.03 -11.87
C ARG A 9 -27.21 -0.54 -12.98
N ARG A 10 -27.75 -0.83 -14.18
CA ARG A 10 -26.94 -1.20 -15.36
C ARG A 10 -26.03 -0.06 -15.80
N MET A 11 -26.52 1.18 -15.83
CA MET A 11 -25.71 2.35 -16.17
C MET A 11 -24.56 2.57 -15.19
N ILE A 12 -24.83 2.51 -13.89
CA ILE A 12 -23.81 2.64 -12.84
C ILE A 12 -22.76 1.54 -13.00
N LYS A 13 -23.17 0.27 -13.15
CA LYS A 13 -22.24 -0.85 -13.36
C LYS A 13 -21.36 -0.64 -14.58
N ARG A 14 -21.90 -0.20 -15.72
CA ARG A 14 -21.11 0.06 -16.94
C ARG A 14 -20.07 1.15 -16.74
N ARG A 15 -20.46 2.27 -16.09
CA ARG A 15 -19.54 3.39 -15.83
C ARG A 15 -18.44 3.06 -14.82
N MET A 16 -18.67 2.05 -13.96
CA MET A 16 -17.67 1.61 -12.99
C MET A 16 -16.61 0.66 -13.58
N ILE A 17 -16.83 0.09 -14.77
CA ILE A 17 -15.87 -0.83 -15.40
C ILE A 17 -14.56 -0.07 -15.66
N GLY A 18 -13.44 -0.64 -15.23
CA GLY A 18 -12.11 -0.05 -15.38
C GLY A 18 -11.77 1.09 -14.41
N THR A 19 -12.71 1.51 -13.56
CA THR A 19 -12.49 2.63 -12.61
C THR A 19 -12.11 2.13 -11.22
N GLU A 20 -11.13 2.78 -10.60
CA GLU A 20 -10.67 2.49 -9.24
C GLU A 20 -10.55 3.75 -8.35
N GLY A 21 -10.51 3.55 -7.03
CA GLY A 21 -10.17 4.58 -6.06
C GLY A 21 -10.96 5.90 -6.21
N ASN A 22 -10.23 7.01 -6.39
CA ASN A 22 -10.82 8.35 -6.53
C ASN A 22 -11.67 8.49 -7.81
N GLU A 23 -11.27 7.86 -8.92
CA GLU A 23 -12.02 7.90 -10.17
C GLU A 23 -13.36 7.19 -10.00
N ARG A 24 -13.35 5.99 -9.41
CA ARG A 24 -14.59 5.25 -9.06
C ARG A 24 -15.49 6.07 -8.14
N MET A 25 -14.92 6.78 -7.16
CA MET A 25 -15.66 7.67 -6.27
C MET A 25 -16.32 8.83 -7.01
N GLN A 26 -15.61 9.47 -7.94
CA GLN A 26 -16.15 10.55 -8.77
C GLN A 26 -17.25 10.04 -9.69
N VAL A 27 -17.07 8.86 -10.30
CA VAL A 27 -18.09 8.21 -11.12
C VAL A 27 -19.35 7.93 -10.30
N LEU A 28 -19.23 7.33 -9.12
CA LEU A 28 -20.38 7.07 -8.25
C LEU A 28 -21.10 8.36 -7.87
N ARG A 29 -20.37 9.40 -7.43
CA ARG A 29 -20.94 10.71 -7.06
C ARG A 29 -21.62 11.42 -8.25
N SER A 30 -21.01 11.38 -9.43
CA SER A 30 -21.59 11.95 -10.64
C SER A 30 -22.88 11.24 -11.04
N CYS A 31 -22.97 9.92 -10.84
CA CYS A 31 -24.20 9.17 -11.08
C CYS A 31 -25.30 9.61 -10.11
N LEU A 32 -24.98 9.86 -8.83
CA LEU A 32 -25.94 10.37 -7.85
C LEU A 32 -26.53 11.74 -8.25
N ALA A 33 -25.70 12.61 -8.83
CA ALA A 33 -26.12 13.96 -9.22
C ALA A 33 -26.95 14.01 -10.52
N GLN A 34 -26.80 13.01 -11.40
CA GLN A 34 -27.46 12.99 -12.71
C GLN A 34 -28.87 12.39 -12.70
N PHE A 35 -29.22 11.60 -11.67
CA PHE A 35 -30.53 10.97 -11.61
C PHE A 35 -31.56 11.92 -10.96
N PRO A 36 -32.71 12.18 -11.62
CA PRO A 36 -33.76 13.03 -11.06
C PRO A 36 -34.36 12.40 -9.80
N ASP A 37 -34.67 13.24 -8.82
CA ASP A 37 -35.24 12.84 -7.52
C ASP A 37 -34.48 11.71 -6.81
N PHE A 38 -33.18 11.56 -7.05
CA PHE A 38 -32.40 10.46 -6.49
C PHE A 38 -32.43 10.44 -4.95
N TYR A 39 -32.36 11.62 -4.33
CA TYR A 39 -32.32 11.75 -2.88
C TYR A 39 -33.71 11.65 -2.23
N ASN A 40 -34.75 12.15 -2.91
CA ASN A 40 -36.10 12.35 -2.36
C ASN A 40 -37.19 11.48 -3.00
N GLY A 41 -36.86 10.74 -4.06
CA GLY A 41 -37.77 9.90 -4.85
C GLY A 41 -37.74 8.42 -4.44
N PRO A 42 -38.36 7.54 -5.24
CA PRO A 42 -38.61 6.13 -4.89
C PRO A 42 -37.35 5.24 -4.86
N TYR A 43 -36.16 5.83 -5.02
CA TYR A 43 -34.89 5.14 -5.26
C TYR A 43 -34.15 4.69 -3.98
N GLY A 44 -34.84 4.50 -2.86
CA GLY A 44 -34.24 4.23 -1.56
C GLY A 44 -33.24 3.06 -1.54
N GLU A 45 -33.61 1.93 -2.15
CA GLU A 45 -32.74 0.75 -2.25
C GLU A 45 -31.51 0.99 -3.13
N LEU A 46 -31.69 1.70 -4.25
CA LEU A 46 -30.59 2.05 -5.15
C LEU A 46 -29.60 3.00 -4.47
N ARG A 47 -30.12 3.96 -3.70
CA ARG A 47 -29.31 4.87 -2.87
C ARG A 47 -28.50 4.12 -1.84
N GLN A 48 -29.12 3.19 -1.11
CA GLN A 48 -28.42 2.36 -0.14
C GLN A 48 -27.32 1.53 -0.82
N TRP A 49 -27.61 0.94 -1.98
CA TRP A 49 -26.63 0.19 -2.76
C TRP A 49 -25.45 1.06 -3.23
N VAL A 50 -25.69 2.25 -3.77
CA VAL A 50 -24.59 3.16 -4.19
C VAL A 50 -23.80 3.68 -3.00
N ASN A 51 -24.46 4.03 -1.90
CA ASN A 51 -23.77 4.45 -0.68
C ASN A 51 -22.88 3.33 -0.12
N ASN A 52 -23.34 2.08 -0.16
CA ASN A 52 -22.50 0.92 0.19
C ASN A 52 -21.29 0.77 -0.74
N LEU A 53 -21.44 1.03 -2.05
CA LEU A 53 -20.30 1.04 -2.98
C LEU A 53 -19.32 2.17 -2.69
N ILE A 54 -19.82 3.35 -2.30
CA ILE A 54 -19.00 4.49 -1.86
C ILE A 54 -18.23 4.13 -0.59
N GLU A 55 -18.90 3.53 0.40
CA GLU A 55 -18.26 3.09 1.65
C GLU A 55 -17.23 1.98 1.39
N GLN A 56 -17.53 0.99 0.55
CA GLN A 56 -16.55 -0.02 0.14
C GLN A 56 -15.34 0.60 -0.56
N THR A 57 -15.55 1.64 -1.39
CA THR A 57 -14.47 2.37 -2.05
C THR A 57 -13.68 3.22 -1.04
N ARG A 58 -14.32 3.76 0.00
CA ARG A 58 -13.67 4.47 1.13
C ARG A 58 -12.85 3.51 2.01
N VAL A 59 -13.39 2.34 2.34
CA VAL A 59 -12.69 1.30 3.10
C VAL A 59 -11.50 0.77 2.31
N GLN A 60 -11.65 0.56 1.00
CA GLN A 60 -10.50 0.28 0.12
C GLN A 60 -9.47 1.40 0.12
N LYS A 61 -9.86 2.67 0.27
CA LYS A 61 -8.95 3.82 0.41
C LYS A 61 -8.28 3.88 1.80
N GLY A 62 -8.92 3.35 2.84
CA GLY A 62 -8.33 3.18 4.18
C GLY A 62 -7.38 1.97 4.26
N ILE A 63 -7.56 0.96 3.40
CA ILE A 63 -6.73 -0.25 3.32
C ILE A 63 -5.63 -0.12 2.26
N LYS A 64 -5.81 0.66 1.19
CA LYS A 64 -4.76 0.95 0.20
C LYS A 64 -3.92 2.15 0.67
N HIS A 65 -2.68 1.86 1.07
CA HIS A 65 -1.57 2.78 1.34
C HIS A 65 -1.47 3.45 2.72
N GLN A 66 -1.39 2.66 3.78
CA GLN A 66 -0.48 3.02 4.88
C GLN A 66 0.94 2.54 4.53
N ASP A 67 1.58 3.25 3.60
CA ASP A 67 3.01 3.12 3.27
C ASP A 67 3.87 3.73 4.40
N GLN A 68 3.70 3.26 5.63
CA GLN A 68 4.49 3.74 6.77
C GLN A 68 4.98 2.54 7.59
N PHE A 69 5.80 1.69 6.98
CA PHE A 69 6.80 1.02 7.80
C PHE A 69 7.98 1.98 7.94
N SER A 70 8.43 2.16 9.17
CA SER A 70 9.64 2.91 9.50
C SER A 70 10.54 1.95 10.25
N ILE A 71 11.74 1.73 9.72
CA ILE A 71 12.76 0.90 10.37
C ILE A 71 13.59 1.86 11.21
N PRO A 72 13.41 1.89 12.54
CA PRO A 72 14.21 2.74 13.40
C PRO A 72 15.67 2.34 13.26
N LYS A 73 16.55 3.35 13.20
CA LYS A 73 17.99 3.12 13.20
C LYS A 73 18.40 2.54 14.55
N GLU A 74 19.20 1.49 14.51
CA GLU A 74 19.78 0.87 15.69
C GLU A 74 21.30 0.78 15.56
N GLY A 75 22.00 0.95 16.68
CA GLY A 75 23.47 0.94 16.70
C GLY A 75 24.10 2.25 16.19
N ALA A 76 25.33 2.14 15.69
CA ALA A 76 26.14 3.26 15.25
C ALA A 76 25.86 3.68 13.79
N ALA A 77 25.35 2.77 12.97
CA ALA A 77 25.03 3.03 11.56
C ALA A 77 23.97 2.03 11.05
N GLN A 78 23.21 2.45 10.05
CA GLN A 78 22.26 1.64 9.30
C GLN A 78 22.71 1.51 7.85
N VAL A 79 22.85 0.28 7.38
CA VAL A 79 23.23 -0.06 6.00
C VAL A 79 22.11 -0.85 5.34
N VAL A 80 21.69 -0.42 4.16
CA VAL A 80 20.57 -1.03 3.43
C VAL A 80 21.09 -1.84 2.23
N LEU A 81 20.67 -3.10 2.12
CA LEU A 81 20.96 -3.98 1.00
C LEU A 81 19.93 -3.74 -0.13
N VAL A 82 20.41 -3.33 -1.30
CA VAL A 82 19.59 -3.00 -2.47
C VAL A 82 20.07 -3.80 -3.68
N GLY A 83 19.14 -4.44 -4.37
CA GLY A 83 19.49 -5.21 -5.56
C GLY A 83 18.34 -6.07 -6.04
N PRO A 84 18.49 -6.70 -7.23
CA PRO A 84 17.44 -7.48 -7.83
C PRO A 84 16.98 -8.63 -6.92
N PRO A 85 15.75 -9.14 -7.11
CA PRO A 85 15.32 -10.39 -6.48
C PRO A 85 16.37 -11.50 -6.70
N ASN A 86 16.53 -12.38 -5.72
CA ASN A 86 17.47 -13.51 -5.77
C ASN A 86 18.97 -13.17 -5.88
N ALA A 87 19.38 -11.90 -5.74
CA ALA A 87 20.80 -11.51 -5.68
C ALA A 87 21.55 -12.00 -4.41
N GLY A 88 20.89 -12.74 -3.52
CA GLY A 88 21.51 -13.26 -2.30
C GLY A 88 21.52 -12.29 -1.10
N LYS A 89 20.86 -11.13 -1.18
CA LYS A 89 20.79 -10.12 -0.10
C LYS A 89 20.39 -10.71 1.26
N SER A 90 19.28 -11.46 1.29
CA SER A 90 18.80 -12.11 2.52
C SER A 90 19.78 -13.16 3.05
N SER A 91 20.51 -13.84 2.16
CA SER A 91 21.54 -14.81 2.53
C SER A 91 22.77 -14.10 3.12
N LEU A 92 23.17 -12.97 2.54
CA LEU A 92 24.25 -12.12 3.04
C LEU A 92 23.91 -11.58 4.44
N LEU A 93 22.70 -11.03 4.62
CA LEU A 93 22.24 -10.55 5.91
C LEU A 93 22.31 -11.66 6.97
N LYS A 94 21.76 -12.84 6.67
CA LYS A 94 21.80 -14.00 7.59
C LYS A 94 23.22 -14.43 7.94
N ALA A 95 24.12 -14.47 6.95
CA ALA A 95 25.51 -14.86 7.14
C ALA A 95 26.27 -13.87 8.04
N LEU A 96 26.02 -12.57 7.87
CA LEU A 96 26.71 -11.51 8.62
C LEU A 96 26.14 -11.30 10.03
N THR A 97 24.84 -11.50 10.24
CA THR A 97 24.20 -11.25 11.55
C THR A 97 24.33 -12.42 12.52
N GLY A 98 24.62 -13.64 12.05
CA GLY A 98 24.99 -14.80 12.87
C GLY A 98 23.90 -15.41 13.78
N ARG A 99 22.96 -14.64 14.32
CA ARG A 99 21.79 -15.10 15.10
C ARG A 99 20.94 -13.89 15.50
N GLN A 100 19.62 -14.05 15.38
CA GLN A 100 18.57 -13.04 15.61
C GLN A 100 18.50 -11.93 14.57
N VAL A 101 17.84 -12.28 13.47
CA VAL A 101 17.18 -11.31 12.62
C VAL A 101 15.91 -10.86 13.36
N ALA A 102 15.83 -9.57 13.70
CA ALA A 102 14.59 -8.99 14.19
C ALA A 102 13.65 -8.85 12.99
N VAL A 103 12.67 -9.76 12.88
CA VAL A 103 11.60 -9.60 11.90
C VAL A 103 10.67 -8.52 12.43
N GLY A 104 10.66 -7.36 11.78
CA GLY A 104 9.72 -6.31 12.09
C GLY A 104 8.33 -6.70 11.62
N ASP A 105 7.48 -7.14 12.55
CA ASP A 105 6.07 -7.43 12.31
C ASP A 105 5.27 -6.13 12.28
N TYR A 106 5.33 -5.42 11.16
CA TYR A 106 4.53 -4.23 10.94
C TYR A 106 3.14 -4.62 10.42
N PRO A 107 2.05 -4.21 11.10
CA PRO A 107 0.71 -4.51 10.62
C PRO A 107 0.49 -3.85 9.25
N PHE A 108 -0.12 -4.60 8.33
CA PHE A 108 -0.51 -4.16 6.98
C PHE A 108 0.56 -4.11 5.87
N THR A 109 1.74 -4.72 6.05
CA THR A 109 2.75 -4.80 4.98
C THR A 109 2.80 -6.18 4.32
N THR A 110 2.62 -6.28 3.01
CA THR A 110 2.90 -7.50 2.22
C THR A 110 4.39 -7.73 2.00
N LEU A 111 5.21 -6.73 2.27
CA LEU A 111 6.66 -6.71 2.12
C LEU A 111 7.29 -6.47 3.50
N ARG A 112 7.75 -7.53 4.18
CA ARG A 112 8.38 -7.41 5.50
C ARG A 112 9.88 -7.16 5.34
N PRO A 113 10.38 -5.97 5.70
CA PRO A 113 11.82 -5.74 5.72
C PRO A 113 12.45 -6.55 6.85
N ILE A 114 13.70 -6.94 6.63
CA ILE A 114 14.44 -7.82 7.52
C ILE A 114 15.64 -7.05 8.03
N ALA A 115 15.79 -6.89 9.35
CA ALA A 115 16.94 -6.18 9.92
C ALA A 115 17.71 -7.06 10.91
N GLY A 116 19.02 -6.83 11.01
CA GLY A 116 19.86 -7.48 12.02
C GLY A 116 21.10 -6.67 12.34
N ILE A 117 21.61 -6.81 13.56
CA ILE A 117 22.81 -6.10 14.02
C ILE A 117 24.03 -6.98 13.84
N VAL A 118 25.10 -6.42 13.28
CA VAL A 118 26.43 -7.02 13.18
C VAL A 118 27.42 -6.15 13.95
N LYS A 119 28.47 -6.74 14.49
CA LYS A 119 29.58 -5.96 15.09
C LYS A 119 30.69 -5.74 14.07
N LEU A 120 30.94 -4.49 13.70
CA LEU A 120 32.06 -4.08 12.85
C LEU A 120 32.97 -3.16 13.67
N GLY A 121 34.23 -3.53 13.86
CA GLY A 121 35.19 -2.71 14.62
C GLY A 121 34.77 -2.42 16.06
N GLY A 122 33.96 -3.29 16.69
CA GLY A 122 33.42 -3.10 18.04
C GLY A 122 32.11 -2.29 18.10
N ALA A 123 31.69 -1.65 17.01
CA ALA A 123 30.43 -0.94 16.92
C ALA A 123 29.31 -1.85 16.36
N GLY A 124 28.10 -1.74 16.90
CA GLY A 124 26.92 -2.38 16.32
C GLY A 124 26.47 -1.62 15.08
N VAL A 125 26.34 -2.32 13.95
CA VAL A 125 25.86 -1.78 12.68
C VAL A 125 24.63 -2.58 12.27
N GLN A 126 23.53 -1.87 12.01
CA GLN A 126 22.27 -2.47 11.55
C GLN A 126 22.34 -2.69 10.05
N LEU A 127 22.19 -3.94 9.62
CA LEU A 127 21.94 -4.30 8.23
C LEU A 127 20.44 -4.45 8.00
N VAL A 128 19.95 -3.92 6.89
CA VAL A 128 18.54 -3.98 6.50
C VAL A 128 18.43 -4.56 5.09
N ASP A 129 17.74 -5.69 4.96
CA ASP A 129 17.34 -6.26 3.68
C ASP A 129 15.94 -5.76 3.32
N LEU A 130 15.88 -5.01 2.22
CA LEU A 130 14.63 -4.52 1.67
C LEU A 130 14.12 -5.51 0.60
N PRO A 131 12.86 -5.95 0.70
CA PRO A 131 12.25 -6.74 -0.36
C PRO A 131 12.24 -5.98 -1.69
N GLY A 132 12.32 -6.73 -2.80
CA GLY A 132 12.66 -6.26 -4.15
C GLY A 132 12.14 -4.86 -4.49
N LEU A 133 13.08 -3.93 -4.65
CA LEU A 133 12.80 -2.51 -4.92
C LEU A 133 12.09 -2.24 -6.27
N LEU A 134 12.13 -3.21 -7.19
CA LEU A 134 12.01 -2.95 -8.62
C LEU A 134 10.55 -2.88 -9.12
N ASP A 135 9.61 -3.66 -8.57
CA ASP A 135 8.30 -3.81 -9.22
C ASP A 135 7.17 -2.92 -8.65
N GLY A 136 7.45 -2.13 -7.60
CA GLY A 136 6.40 -1.32 -6.94
C GLY A 136 6.84 0.05 -6.41
N ALA A 137 8.15 0.34 -6.36
CA ALA A 137 8.63 1.59 -5.76
C ALA A 137 8.30 2.85 -6.58
N VAL A 138 8.30 2.72 -7.91
CA VAL A 138 8.11 3.85 -8.85
C VAL A 138 6.63 4.18 -9.04
N ASP A 139 5.77 3.16 -9.08
CA ASP A 139 4.31 3.33 -9.24
C ASP A 139 3.59 3.70 -7.94
N GLY A 140 4.33 3.81 -6.84
CA GLY A 140 3.78 4.10 -5.52
C GLY A 140 2.81 3.02 -5.03
N LYS A 141 2.92 1.78 -5.53
CA LYS A 141 2.09 0.62 -5.17
C LYS A 141 2.87 -0.29 -4.19
N GLY A 142 2.24 -0.71 -3.09
CA GLY A 142 2.79 -1.74 -2.18
C GLY A 142 4.01 -1.35 -1.33
N GLY A 143 4.07 -0.18 -0.70
CA GLY A 143 5.15 0.16 0.25
C GLY A 143 6.37 0.88 -0.34
N GLY A 144 6.33 1.20 -1.64
CA GLY A 144 7.42 1.85 -2.38
C GLY A 144 7.99 3.11 -1.74
N ARG A 145 7.13 3.99 -1.22
CA ARG A 145 7.56 5.26 -0.59
C ARG A 145 8.33 5.02 0.71
N ALA A 146 7.92 4.04 1.51
CA ALA A 146 8.60 3.67 2.74
C ALA A 146 9.96 3.01 2.47
N LEU A 147 10.06 2.18 1.43
CA LEU A 147 11.33 1.62 0.94
C LEU A 147 12.30 2.73 0.54
N LEU A 148 11.84 3.68 -0.27
CA LEU A 148 12.65 4.83 -0.70
C LEU A 148 13.04 5.73 0.48
N ALA A 149 12.16 5.93 1.45
CA ALA A 149 12.47 6.69 2.66
C ALA A 149 13.58 6.03 3.47
N CYS A 150 13.51 4.71 3.67
CA CYS A 150 14.54 3.93 4.35
C CYS A 150 15.90 4.02 3.64
N ILE A 151 15.93 3.88 2.30
CA ILE A 151 17.15 4.06 1.50
C ILE A 151 17.73 5.46 1.70
N ARG A 152 16.90 6.50 1.62
CA ARG A 152 17.33 7.90 1.75
C ARG A 152 17.86 8.24 3.14
N SER A 153 17.36 7.59 4.18
CA SER A 153 17.81 7.83 5.55
C SER A 153 19.00 6.97 5.95
N SER A 154 19.33 5.92 5.19
CA SER A 154 20.45 5.01 5.52
C SER A 154 21.81 5.71 5.46
N ASP A 155 22.78 5.18 6.21
CA ASP A 155 24.14 5.71 6.25
C ASP A 155 24.99 5.16 5.10
N ALA A 156 24.64 3.99 4.57
CA ALA A 156 25.25 3.40 3.38
C ALA A 156 24.31 2.43 2.65
N LEU A 157 24.62 2.17 1.38
CA LEU A 157 23.94 1.22 0.51
C LEU A 157 24.91 0.15 0.02
N ILE A 158 24.45 -1.10 -0.08
CA ILE A 158 25.17 -2.23 -0.66
C ILE A 158 24.33 -2.85 -1.77
#